data_AF-A0A6L9G0Z9-F1
#
_entry.id   AF-A0A6L9G0Z9-F1
#
_cell.length_a   1.000
_cell.length_b   1.000
_cell.length_c   1.000
_cell.angle_alpha   90.00
_cell.angle_beta   90.00
_cell.angle_gamma   90.00
#
_symmetry.space_group_name_H-M   'P 1'
#
loop_
_entity.id
_entity.type
_entity.pdbx_description
1 polymer ?
#
loop_
_entity_poly.entity_id
_entity_poly.type
_entity_poly.pdbx_seq_one_letter_code
_entity_poly.pdbx_strand_id
1 'polypeptide(L)'
;MGVWDVSVFGNDDAADFGYEFDDGATVAEIASVIEEALDAVLSSTVEIEESAGAIGLVAAALVVAWEEPEMLEDDEDYAPQPWPRSADPLPEHLVAKAATVLDRMKKEEGNELAQLWSESGQSADFVAQIERWRSRLS
;
A
#
# COMPACT_ATOMS: atom_id res chain seq x y z
N MET A 1 6.03 15.51 -7.88
CA MET A 1 5.08 14.40 -8.09
C MET A 1 4.10 14.56 -6.94
N GLY A 2 2.83 14.72 -7.26
CA GLY A 2 1.86 15.35 -6.35
C GLY A 2 1.12 14.29 -5.55
N VAL A 3 0.85 14.57 -4.28
CA VAL A 3 -0.08 13.75 -3.49
C VAL A 3 -1.50 14.25 -3.83
N TRP A 4 -2.14 13.64 -4.82
CA TRP A 4 -3.39 14.15 -5.42
C TRP A 4 -4.64 13.68 -4.68
N ASP A 5 -4.58 12.51 -4.06
CA ASP A 5 -5.70 11.86 -3.40
C ASP A 5 -5.21 11.05 -2.18
N VAL A 6 -6.02 11.03 -1.12
CA VAL A 6 -5.71 10.38 0.17
C VAL A 6 -5.82 8.86 0.15
N SER A 7 -6.42 8.30 -0.90
CA SER A 7 -6.47 6.85 -1.14
C SER A 7 -5.07 6.28 -1.34
N VAL A 8 -4.92 5.00 -0.99
CA VAL A 8 -3.63 4.29 -1.12
C VAL A 8 -3.21 4.09 -2.58
N PHE A 9 -4.13 4.20 -3.54
CA PHE A 9 -3.89 4.07 -4.97
C PHE A 9 -3.75 5.41 -5.72
N GLY A 10 -4.19 6.51 -5.10
CA GLY A 10 -4.30 7.81 -5.77
C GLY A 10 -3.02 8.65 -5.84
N ASN A 11 -1.87 8.07 -5.49
CA ASN A 11 -0.57 8.69 -5.60
C ASN A 11 0.14 8.28 -6.91
N ASP A 12 0.91 9.19 -7.51
CA ASP A 12 1.66 8.93 -8.75
C ASP A 12 2.60 7.71 -8.61
N ASP A 13 3.35 7.60 -7.50
CA ASP A 13 4.27 6.49 -7.25
C ASP A 13 3.52 5.18 -6.95
N ALA A 14 2.31 5.26 -6.38
CA ALA A 14 1.45 4.10 -6.19
C ALA A 14 0.92 3.56 -7.54
N ALA A 15 0.57 4.45 -8.47
CA ALA A 15 0.16 4.08 -9.81
C ALA A 15 1.32 3.44 -10.60
N ASP A 16 2.53 3.99 -10.50
CA ASP A 16 3.74 3.42 -11.10
C ASP A 16 4.02 2.01 -10.57
N PHE A 17 3.92 1.80 -9.25
CA PHE A 17 4.03 0.47 -8.65
C PHE A 17 2.93 -0.49 -9.13
N GLY A 18 1.73 0.00 -9.38
CA GLY A 18 0.65 -0.81 -9.96
C GLY A 18 1.02 -1.48 -11.27
N TYR A 19 1.79 -0.80 -12.13
CA TYR A 19 2.31 -1.40 -13.36
C TYR A 19 3.37 -2.47 -13.10
N GLU A 20 4.26 -2.27 -12.13
CA GLU A 20 5.27 -3.27 -11.75
C GLU A 20 4.61 -4.54 -11.18
N PHE A 21 3.58 -4.36 -10.33
CA PHE A 21 2.76 -5.45 -9.83
C PHE A 21 2.07 -6.20 -10.97
N ASP A 22 1.52 -5.50 -11.96
CA ASP A 22 0.81 -6.09 -13.09
C ASP A 22 1.72 -6.89 -14.04
N ASP A 23 3.00 -6.53 -14.13
CA ASP A 23 4.02 -7.20 -14.96
C ASP A 23 4.46 -8.57 -14.37
N GLY A 24 4.15 -8.85 -13.11
CA GLY A 24 4.44 -10.14 -12.48
C GLY A 24 3.66 -11.30 -13.12
N ALA A 25 4.38 -12.27 -13.70
CA ALA A 25 3.77 -13.40 -14.42
C ALA A 25 3.38 -14.57 -13.50
N THR A 26 3.96 -14.63 -12.30
CA THR A 26 3.74 -15.68 -11.31
C THR A 26 3.48 -15.09 -9.93
N VAL A 27 2.78 -15.84 -9.07
CA VAL A 27 2.56 -15.41 -7.67
C VAL A 27 3.88 -15.21 -6.92
N ALA A 28 4.93 -15.95 -7.27
CA ALA A 28 6.25 -15.76 -6.66
C ALA A 28 6.89 -14.41 -7.05
N GLU A 29 6.78 -14.00 -8.32
CA GLU A 29 7.27 -12.70 -8.78
C GLU A 29 6.47 -11.56 -8.16
N ILE A 30 5.13 -11.68 -8.17
CA ILE A 30 4.24 -10.70 -7.52
C ILE A 30 4.54 -10.59 -6.01
N ALA A 31 4.70 -11.73 -5.33
CA ALA A 31 5.05 -11.74 -3.91
C ALA A 31 6.39 -11.06 -3.65
N SER A 32 7.39 -11.24 -4.52
CA SER A 32 8.70 -10.58 -4.41
C SER A 32 8.56 -9.06 -4.53
N VAL A 33 7.82 -8.58 -5.54
CA VAL A 33 7.58 -7.14 -5.76
C VAL A 33 6.87 -6.51 -4.58
N ILE A 34 5.82 -7.15 -4.06
CA ILE A 34 5.14 -6.72 -2.83
C ILE A 34 6.10 -6.70 -1.64
N GLU A 35 6.89 -7.76 -1.46
CA GLU A 35 7.78 -7.89 -0.32
C GLU A 35 8.84 -6.78 -0.30
N GLU A 36 9.43 -6.47 -1.46
CA GLU A 36 10.42 -5.41 -1.62
C GLU A 36 9.83 -4.04 -1.27
N ALA A 37 8.61 -3.74 -1.72
CA ALA A 37 7.89 -2.51 -1.39
C ALA A 37 7.60 -2.38 0.12
N LEU A 38 7.15 -3.47 0.77
CA LEU A 38 6.91 -3.48 2.21
C LEU A 38 8.22 -3.32 2.98
N ASP A 39 9.29 -3.98 2.56
CA ASP A 39 10.60 -3.92 3.21
C ASP A 39 11.26 -2.56 3.06
N ALA A 40 11.00 -1.81 1.98
CA ALA A 40 11.48 -0.44 1.82
C ALA A 40 10.96 0.46 2.97
N VAL A 41 9.69 0.31 3.37
CA VAL A 41 9.13 1.03 4.52
C VAL A 41 9.69 0.51 5.84
N LEU A 42 9.74 -0.82 6.02
CA LEU A 42 10.12 -1.44 7.30
C LEU A 42 11.62 -1.31 7.62
N SER A 43 12.47 -1.21 6.61
CA SER A 43 13.92 -1.06 6.77
C SER A 43 14.36 0.39 6.94
N SER A 44 13.49 1.36 6.69
CA SER A 44 13.84 2.77 6.92
C SER A 44 13.92 3.08 8.42
N THR A 45 15.08 3.59 8.84
CA THR A 45 15.41 3.85 10.25
C THR A 45 15.44 5.34 10.61
N VAL A 46 15.52 6.22 9.62
CA VAL A 46 15.62 7.67 9.84
C VAL A 46 14.31 8.33 9.43
N GLU A 47 13.90 8.12 8.18
CA GLU A 47 12.70 8.71 7.61
C GLU A 47 12.23 7.89 6.40
N ILE A 48 10.94 7.63 6.31
CA ILE A 48 10.32 7.02 5.13
C ILE A 48 10.04 8.17 4.15
N GLU A 49 10.71 8.14 2.99
CA GLU A 49 10.44 9.06 1.89
C GLU A 49 8.99 8.91 1.42
N GLU A 50 8.39 10.00 0.96
CA GLU A 50 6.99 10.05 0.57
C GLU A 50 6.62 8.97 -0.47
N SER A 51 7.44 8.82 -1.51
CA SER A 51 7.26 7.85 -2.58
C SER A 51 7.33 6.40 -2.07
N ALA A 52 8.34 6.07 -1.26
CA ALA A 52 8.46 4.76 -0.63
C ALA A 52 7.27 4.46 0.30
N GLY A 53 6.77 5.49 0.99
CA GLY A 53 5.56 5.42 1.81
C GLY A 53 4.32 5.10 0.99
N ALA A 54 4.12 5.79 -0.13
CA ALA A 54 3.00 5.57 -1.05
C ALA A 54 3.04 4.15 -1.64
N ILE A 55 4.21 3.72 -2.13
CA ILE A 55 4.44 2.37 -2.66
C ILE A 55 4.18 1.29 -1.60
N GLY A 56 4.66 1.48 -0.37
CA GLY A 56 4.41 0.53 0.71
C GLY A 56 2.93 0.43 1.12
N LEU A 57 2.19 1.55 1.07
CA LEU A 57 0.76 1.55 1.35
C LEU A 57 -0.04 0.79 0.29
N VAL A 58 0.24 1.02 -1.00
CA VAL A 58 -0.43 0.28 -2.07
C VAL A 58 -0.07 -1.20 -2.04
N ALA A 59 1.20 -1.55 -1.77
CA ALA A 59 1.63 -2.94 -1.61
C ALA A 59 0.88 -3.63 -0.45
N ALA A 60 0.70 -2.95 0.69
CA ALA A 60 -0.05 -3.49 1.81
C ALA A 60 -1.55 -3.65 1.49
N ALA A 61 -2.15 -2.72 0.75
CA ALA A 61 -3.54 -2.82 0.29
C ALA A 61 -3.72 -3.98 -0.70
N LEU A 62 -2.76 -4.20 -1.60
CA LEU A 62 -2.77 -5.32 -2.55
C LEU A 62 -2.67 -6.68 -1.85
N VAL A 63 -1.95 -6.78 -0.72
CA VAL A 63 -1.97 -7.99 0.13
C VAL A 63 -3.37 -8.27 0.68
N VAL A 64 -4.08 -7.23 1.13
CA VAL A 64 -5.48 -7.37 1.60
C VAL A 64 -6.40 -7.78 0.45
N ALA A 65 -6.29 -7.07 -0.69
CA ALA A 65 -7.14 -7.30 -1.86
C ALA A 65 -6.94 -8.68 -2.51
N TRP A 66 -5.81 -9.33 -2.25
CA TRP A 66 -5.57 -10.72 -2.67
C TRP A 66 -6.61 -11.69 -2.09
N GLU A 67 -7.05 -11.45 -0.86
CA GLU A 67 -8.06 -12.27 -0.17
C GLU A 67 -9.46 -11.59 -0.17
N GLU A 68 -9.52 -10.26 -0.20
CA GLU A 68 -10.75 -9.46 -0.19
C GLU A 68 -10.82 -8.47 -1.38
N PRO A 69 -10.91 -8.97 -2.64
CA PRO A 69 -10.88 -8.11 -3.83
C PRO A 69 -12.04 -7.11 -3.91
N GLU A 70 -13.17 -7.36 -3.23
CA GLU A 70 -14.29 -6.42 -3.12
C GLU A 70 -13.90 -5.09 -2.46
N MET A 71 -12.80 -5.08 -1.69
CA MET A 71 -12.28 -3.84 -1.11
C MET A 71 -11.80 -2.86 -2.18
N LEU A 72 -11.52 -3.30 -3.41
CA LEU A 72 -11.06 -2.43 -4.50
C LEU A 72 -12.19 -1.69 -5.22
N GLU A 73 -13.47 -1.97 -4.92
CA GLU A 73 -14.60 -1.32 -5.61
C GLU A 73 -14.57 0.22 -5.49
N ASP A 74 -14.15 0.77 -4.34
CA ASP A 74 -14.03 2.23 -4.17
C ASP A 74 -12.79 2.83 -4.87
N ASP A 75 -11.88 1.98 -5.37
CA ASP A 75 -10.59 2.36 -5.94
C ASP A 75 -10.43 1.83 -7.38
N GLU A 76 -11.52 1.43 -8.05
CA GLU A 76 -11.50 0.70 -9.34
C GLU A 76 -10.78 1.44 -10.48
N ASP A 77 -10.81 2.78 -10.44
CA ASP A 77 -10.18 3.65 -11.44
C ASP A 77 -8.64 3.67 -11.35
N TYR A 78 -8.08 3.31 -10.20
CA TYR A 78 -6.64 3.39 -9.90
C TYR A 78 -6.01 2.04 -9.54
N ALA A 79 -6.80 1.12 -8.96
CA ALA A 79 -6.33 -0.18 -8.58
C ALA A 79 -5.93 -1.01 -9.81
N PRO A 80 -4.83 -1.79 -9.74
CA PRO A 80 -4.47 -2.73 -10.79
C PRO A 80 -5.60 -3.73 -11.06
N GLN A 81 -5.75 -4.21 -12.30
CA GLN A 81 -6.83 -5.12 -12.72
C GLN A 81 -6.27 -6.20 -13.66
N PRO A 82 -6.89 -7.38 -13.80
CA PRO A 82 -8.16 -7.82 -13.19
C PRO A 82 -7.99 -8.59 -11.87
N TRP A 83 -9.08 -8.71 -11.11
CA TRP A 83 -9.18 -9.56 -9.90
C TRP A 83 -10.23 -10.68 -10.04
N PRO A 84 -10.08 -11.83 -9.33
CA PRO A 84 -8.92 -12.21 -8.51
C PRO A 84 -7.68 -12.47 -9.37
N ARG A 85 -6.51 -12.06 -8.88
CA ARG A 85 -5.24 -12.17 -9.64
C ARG A 85 -4.75 -13.60 -9.80
N SER A 86 -4.97 -14.43 -8.78
CA SER A 86 -4.65 -15.86 -8.79
C SER A 86 -5.60 -16.59 -7.85
N ALA A 87 -5.67 -17.91 -7.99
CA ALA A 87 -6.26 -18.79 -6.99
C ALA A 87 -5.22 -19.27 -5.95
N ASP A 88 -3.92 -19.08 -6.24
CA ASP A 88 -2.84 -19.42 -5.31
C ASP A 88 -2.66 -18.29 -4.27
N PRO A 89 -2.49 -18.62 -2.98
CA PRO A 89 -2.36 -17.63 -1.93
C PRO A 89 -0.99 -16.94 -1.97
N LEU A 90 -0.93 -15.71 -1.48
CA LEU A 90 0.34 -15.06 -1.14
C LEU A 90 1.00 -15.72 0.08
N PRO A 91 2.32 -15.62 0.23
CA PRO A 91 2.99 -16.07 1.45
C PRO A 91 2.45 -15.35 2.71
N GLU A 92 2.12 -16.13 3.76
CA GLU A 92 1.49 -15.62 4.99
C GLU A 92 2.29 -14.51 5.69
N HIS A 93 3.62 -14.49 5.54
CA HIS A 93 4.45 -13.45 6.14
C HIS A 93 4.20 -12.06 5.54
N LEU A 94 3.69 -11.96 4.31
CA LEU A 94 3.32 -10.68 3.69
C LEU A 94 2.13 -10.02 4.40
N VAL A 95 1.20 -10.82 4.93
CA VAL A 95 0.08 -10.32 5.75
C VAL A 95 0.62 -9.60 7.00
N ALA A 96 1.60 -10.21 7.68
CA ALA A 96 2.23 -9.61 8.86
C ALA A 96 3.05 -8.34 8.52
N LYS A 97 3.77 -8.35 7.39
CA LYS A 97 4.50 -7.17 6.90
C LYS A 97 3.53 -6.04 6.54
N ALA A 98 2.45 -6.33 5.80
CA ALA A 98 1.41 -5.37 5.43
C ALA A 98 0.77 -4.72 6.66
N ALA A 99 0.40 -5.51 7.67
CA ALA A 99 -0.14 -4.98 8.92
C ALA A 99 0.84 -4.02 9.61
N THR A 100 2.13 -4.40 9.66
CA THR A 100 3.19 -3.58 10.27
C THR A 100 3.42 -2.28 9.49
N VAL A 101 3.40 -2.33 8.15
CA VAL A 101 3.52 -1.15 7.29
C VAL A 101 2.33 -0.21 7.51
N LEU A 102 1.10 -0.70 7.49
CA LEU A 102 -0.09 0.11 7.74
C LEU A 102 -0.05 0.77 9.13
N ASP A 103 0.38 0.04 10.17
CA ASP A 103 0.51 0.59 11.52
C ASP A 103 1.67 1.61 11.65
N ARG A 104 2.73 1.46 10.84
CA ARG A 104 3.84 2.40 10.76
C ARG A 104 3.47 3.68 10.02
N MET A 105 2.73 3.55 8.91
CA MET A 105 2.40 4.65 7.99
C MET A 105 1.33 5.60 8.52
N LYS A 106 0.52 5.20 9.50
CA LYS A 106 -0.41 6.10 10.21
C LYS A 106 0.30 7.11 11.12
N LYS A 107 1.58 6.87 11.45
CA LYS A 107 2.35 7.73 12.36
C LYS A 107 3.14 8.74 11.54
N GLU A 108 3.04 10.01 11.94
CA GLU A 108 3.76 11.14 11.34
C GLU A 108 5.28 11.11 11.61
N GLU A 109 5.69 10.53 12.75
CA GLU A 109 7.09 10.46 13.15
C GLU A 109 7.94 9.69 12.12
N GLY A 110 8.92 10.37 11.51
CA GLY A 110 9.83 9.80 10.51
C GLY A 110 9.12 9.23 9.27
N ASN A 111 8.01 9.84 8.86
CA ASN A 111 7.23 9.47 7.68
C ASN A 111 6.81 10.73 6.93
N GLU A 112 7.47 10.98 5.81
CA GLU A 112 7.29 12.20 5.02
C GLU A 112 5.87 12.29 4.44
N LEU A 113 5.30 11.19 3.93
CA LEU A 113 3.94 11.17 3.38
C LEU A 113 2.90 11.57 4.43
N ALA A 114 3.01 11.06 5.66
CA ALA A 114 2.11 11.43 6.75
C ALA A 114 2.26 12.90 7.17
N GLN A 115 3.48 13.44 7.14
CA GLN A 115 3.73 14.86 7.40
C GLN A 115 3.08 15.74 6.33
N LEU A 116 3.19 15.38 5.05
CA LEU A 116 2.55 16.12 3.95
C LEU A 116 1.01 16.15 4.09
N TRP A 117 0.40 15.05 4.52
CA TRP A 117 -1.04 15.03 4.82
C TRP A 117 -1.42 15.81 6.09
N SER A 118 -0.54 15.86 7.08
CA SER A 118 -0.67 16.72 8.26
C SER A 118 -0.65 18.19 7.86
N GLU A 119 0.33 18.61 7.06
CA GLU A 119 0.49 19.99 6.60
C GLU A 119 -0.64 20.48 5.69
N SER A 120 -1.23 19.59 4.89
CA SER A 120 -2.42 19.89 4.06
C SER A 120 -3.74 19.90 4.83
N GLY A 121 -3.74 19.46 6.10
CA GLY A 121 -4.94 19.39 6.94
C GLY A 121 -5.83 18.16 6.67
N GLN A 122 -5.35 17.17 5.93
CA GLN A 122 -6.07 15.94 5.57
C GLN A 122 -5.59 14.69 6.33
N SER A 123 -4.82 14.87 7.41
CA SER A 123 -4.32 13.78 8.27
C SER A 123 -5.41 12.80 8.71
N ALA A 124 -6.60 13.30 9.07
CA ALA A 124 -7.71 12.45 9.50
C ALA A 124 -8.23 11.53 8.38
N ASP A 125 -8.34 12.06 7.15
CA ASP A 125 -8.79 11.30 5.99
C ASP A 125 -7.74 10.26 5.58
N PHE A 126 -6.46 10.65 5.58
CA PHE A 126 -5.34 9.74 5.33
C PHE A 126 -5.31 8.58 6.32
N VAL A 127 -5.41 8.85 7.63
CA VAL A 127 -5.45 7.79 8.66
C VAL A 127 -6.68 6.90 8.48
N ALA A 128 -7.84 7.46 8.14
CA ALA A 128 -9.05 6.69 7.88
C ALA A 128 -8.89 5.73 6.70
N GLN A 129 -8.21 6.15 5.62
CA GLN A 129 -7.89 5.27 4.50
C GLN A 129 -6.98 4.12 4.92
N ILE A 130 -5.93 4.37 5.69
CA ILE A 130 -5.06 3.28 6.17
C ILE A 130 -5.82 2.35 7.13
N GLU A 131 -6.69 2.87 8.00
CA GLU A 131 -7.52 2.06 8.89
C GLU A 131 -8.52 1.16 8.14
N ARG A 132 -9.10 1.64 7.03
CA ARG A 132 -9.95 0.83 6.15
C ARG A 132 -9.26 -0.47 5.76
N TRP A 133 -8.02 -0.39 5.26
CA TRP A 133 -7.21 -1.56 4.88
C TRP A 133 -6.73 -2.37 6.08
N ARG A 134 -6.24 -1.70 7.13
CA ARG A 134 -5.72 -2.37 8.32
C ARG A 134 -6.77 -3.22 9.04
N SER A 135 -8.04 -2.82 8.97
CA SER A 135 -9.17 -3.52 9.61
C SER A 135 -9.43 -4.94 9.07
N ARG A 136 -8.90 -5.26 7.88
CA ARG A 136 -9.01 -6.58 7.24
C ARG A 136 -7.88 -7.53 7.59
N LEU A 137 -6.81 -7.01 8.18
CA LEU A 137 -5.69 -7.81 8.67
C LEU A 137 -5.89 -8.09 10.16
N SER A 138 -5.94 -9.36 10.55
CA SER A 138 -6.06 -9.78 11.96
C SER A 138 -4.75 -9.63 12.72
#